data_AF-A0A2V7K6I7-F1
#
_entry.id   AF-A0A2V7K6I7-F1
#
_cell.length_a   1.000
_cell.length_b   1.000
_cell.length_c   1.000
_cell.angle_alpha   90.00
_cell.angle_beta   90.00
_cell.angle_gamma   90.00
#
_symmetry.space_group_name_H-M   'P 1'
#
loop_
_entity.id
_entity.type
_entity.pdbx_description
1 polymer ?
#
loop_
_entity_poly.entity_id
_entity_poly.type
_entity_poly.pdbx_seq_one_letter_code
_entity_poly.pdbx_strand_id
1 'polypeptide(L)'
;MNHPHEDDLLRLAYGELDGTAAADAERHLRSCVACRERFLQVDRSHIAAEWALSRPPQRRLRWGAVALAAAAVLLAVVMFHARPEASALSLTLPRYTAPGLAPIDSLLTRLEQEKPYAIP
;
A
#
# COMPACT_ATOMS: atom_id res chain seq x y z
N MET A 1 -38.06 41.31 -14.85
CA MET A 1 -37.65 40.20 -15.73
C MET A 1 -37.39 38.98 -14.85
N ASN A 2 -37.90 37.81 -15.23
CA ASN A 2 -37.72 36.59 -14.43
C ASN A 2 -36.33 36.01 -14.73
N HIS A 3 -35.48 35.88 -13.72
CA HIS A 3 -34.16 35.26 -13.88
C HIS A 3 -34.29 33.74 -13.77
N PRO A 4 -33.56 32.95 -14.58
CA PRO A 4 -33.53 31.49 -14.44
C PRO A 4 -33.03 31.11 -13.05
N HIS A 5 -33.54 30.00 -12.52
CA HIS A 5 -33.11 29.52 -11.21
C HIS A 5 -31.66 29.00 -11.29
N GLU A 6 -30.96 29.00 -10.15
CA GLU A 6 -29.56 28.59 -10.10
C GLU A 6 -29.38 27.12 -10.51
N ASP A 7 -30.35 26.26 -10.15
CA ASP A 7 -30.41 24.86 -10.55
C ASP A 7 -30.45 24.67 -12.07
N ASP A 8 -31.14 25.58 -12.80
CA ASP A 8 -31.19 25.52 -14.26
C ASP A 8 -29.84 25.93 -14.87
N LEU A 9 -29.16 26.92 -14.28
CA LEU A 9 -27.80 27.27 -14.72
C LEU A 9 -26.81 26.13 -14.48
N LEU A 10 -26.97 25.40 -13.37
CA LEU A 10 -26.18 24.23 -13.05
C LEU A 10 -26.42 23.11 -14.07
N ARG A 11 -27.68 22.74 -14.31
CA ARG A 11 -28.04 21.73 -15.33
C ARG A 11 -27.53 22.10 -16.72
N LEU A 12 -27.50 23.39 -17.05
CA LEU A 12 -26.96 23.87 -18.32
C LEU A 12 -25.45 23.62 -18.40
N ALA A 13 -24.72 23.90 -17.32
CA ALA A 13 -23.28 23.67 -17.24
C ALA A 13 -22.91 22.17 -17.32
N TYR A 14 -23.74 21.29 -16.77
CA TYR A 14 -23.58 19.83 -16.85
C TYR A 14 -24.15 19.21 -18.15
N GLY A 15 -24.78 20.01 -19.02
CA GLY A 15 -25.41 19.50 -20.25
C GLY A 15 -26.67 18.64 -20.01
N GLU A 16 -27.29 18.78 -18.84
CA GLU A 16 -28.49 18.03 -18.43
C GLU A 16 -29.80 18.73 -18.82
N LEU A 17 -29.73 19.88 -19.47
CA LEU A 17 -30.88 20.66 -19.92
C LEU A 17 -31.28 20.26 -21.34
N ASP A 18 -32.52 19.81 -21.50
CA ASP A 18 -33.02 19.34 -22.79
C ASP A 18 -33.34 20.50 -23.75
N GLY A 19 -32.86 20.36 -24.99
CA GLY A 19 -33.30 21.04 -26.21
C GLY A 19 -33.77 22.49 -26.05
N THR A 20 -35.09 22.68 -25.98
CA THR A 20 -35.72 24.02 -25.98
C THR A 20 -35.37 24.84 -24.75
N ALA A 21 -35.27 24.21 -23.58
CA ALA A 21 -34.93 24.89 -22.34
C ALA A 21 -33.46 25.33 -22.32
N ALA A 22 -32.55 24.53 -22.89
CA ALA A 22 -31.15 24.92 -23.08
C ALA A 22 -31.02 26.14 -24.01
N ALA A 23 -31.69 26.11 -25.16
CA ALA A 23 -31.64 27.21 -26.13
C ALA A 23 -32.22 28.53 -25.57
N ASP A 24 -33.27 28.44 -24.74
CA ASP A 24 -33.87 29.59 -24.08
C ASP A 24 -32.95 30.16 -22.99
N ALA A 25 -32.31 29.29 -22.20
CA ALA A 25 -31.33 29.69 -21.20
C ALA A 25 -30.10 30.36 -21.86
N GLU A 26 -29.56 29.79 -22.94
CA GLU A 26 -28.46 30.40 -23.71
C GLU A 26 -28.84 31.76 -24.30
N ARG A 27 -30.09 31.92 -24.78
CA ARG A 27 -30.60 33.20 -25.26
C ARG A 27 -30.67 34.22 -24.12
N HIS A 28 -31.06 33.79 -22.92
CA HIS A 28 -31.07 34.63 -21.72
C HIS A 28 -29.66 35.04 -21.28
N LEU A 29 -28.67 34.14 -21.33
CA LEU A 29 -27.27 34.45 -21.01
C LEU A 29 -26.67 35.47 -21.99
N ARG A 30 -27.17 35.53 -23.23
CA ARG A 30 -26.77 36.55 -24.21
C ARG A 30 -27.29 37.94 -23.86
N SER A 31 -28.47 38.06 -23.26
CA SER A 31 -29.09 39.34 -22.91
C SER A 31 -28.83 39.80 -21.47
N CYS A 32 -28.59 38.88 -20.53
CA CYS A 32 -28.41 39.19 -19.12
C CYS A 32 -26.96 38.97 -18.64
N VAL A 33 -26.27 40.07 -18.32
CA VAL A 33 -24.88 40.02 -17.81
C VAL A 33 -24.80 39.34 -16.44
N ALA A 34 -25.74 39.60 -15.53
CA ALA A 34 -25.74 39.01 -14.20
C ALA A 34 -25.86 37.47 -14.24
N CYS A 35 -26.74 36.93 -15.10
CA CYS A 35 -26.86 35.48 -15.27
C CYS A 35 -25.62 34.88 -15.95
N ARG A 36 -24.98 35.62 -16.86
CA ARG A 36 -23.72 35.19 -17.49
C ARG A 36 -22.58 35.07 -16.48
N GLU A 37 -22.42 36.05 -15.59
CA GLU A 37 -21.38 36.00 -14.56
C GLU A 37 -21.56 34.80 -13.62
N ARG A 38 -22.81 34.55 -13.20
CA ARG A 38 -23.15 33.37 -12.38
C ARG A 38 -22.86 32.07 -13.12
N PHE A 39 -23.26 31.97 -14.39
CA PHE A 39 -22.96 30.80 -15.21
C PHE A 39 -21.45 30.54 -15.33
N LEU A 40 -20.64 31.59 -15.57
CA LEU A 40 -19.18 31.47 -15.63
C LEU A 40 -18.53 31.06 -14.30
N GLN A 41 -19.15 31.39 -13.17
CA GLN A 41 -18.70 30.92 -11.86
C GLN A 41 -18.95 29.41 -11.71
N VAL A 42 -20.14 28.96 -12.09
CA VAL A 42 -20.53 27.55 -12.07
C VAL A 42 -19.67 26.72 -13.04
N ASP A 43 -19.51 27.19 -14.27
CA ASP A 43 -18.71 26.52 -15.32
C ASP A 43 -17.24 26.31 -14.90
N ARG A 44 -16.61 27.34 -14.29
CA ARG A 44 -15.25 27.19 -13.74
C ARG A 44 -15.16 26.14 -12.64
N SER A 45 -16.18 26.05 -11.78
CA SER A 45 -16.22 25.05 -10.71
C SER A 45 -16.42 23.64 -11.26
N HIS A 46 -17.23 23.51 -12.31
CA HIS A 46 -17.46 22.25 -13.03
C HIS A 46 -16.17 21.75 -13.69
N ILE A 47 -15.45 22.60 -14.43
CA ILE A 47 -14.16 22.26 -15.06
C ILE A 47 -13.13 21.83 -14.01
N ALA A 48 -13.08 22.54 -12.87
CA ALA A 48 -12.18 22.18 -11.79
C ALA A 48 -12.51 20.82 -11.16
N ALA A 49 -13.80 20.51 -10.99
CA ALA A 49 -14.27 19.23 -10.48
C ALA A 49 -13.98 18.08 -11.46
N GLU A 50 -14.26 18.28 -12.75
CA GLU A 50 -13.96 17.33 -13.81
C GLU A 50 -12.45 17.01 -13.82
N TRP A 51 -11.61 18.04 -13.78
CA TRP A 51 -10.15 17.85 -13.76
C TRP A 51 -9.64 17.13 -12.51
N ALA A 52 -10.28 17.36 -11.36
CA ALA A 52 -9.97 16.65 -10.13
C ALA A 52 -10.35 15.16 -10.23
N LEU A 53 -11.49 14.84 -10.84
CA LEU A 53 -11.96 13.47 -11.04
C LEU A 53 -11.16 12.73 -12.12
N SER A 54 -10.76 13.41 -13.20
CA SER A 54 -9.97 12.81 -14.28
C SER A 54 -8.53 12.48 -13.87
N ARG A 55 -8.04 13.04 -12.75
CA ARG A 55 -6.70 12.69 -12.23
C ARG A 55 -6.76 11.34 -11.53
N PRO A 56 -6.14 10.29 -12.09
CA PRO A 56 -6.17 8.99 -11.45
C PRO A 56 -5.35 9.07 -10.15
N PRO A 57 -5.82 8.49 -9.03
CA PRO A 57 -5.16 8.57 -7.72
C PRO A 57 -3.87 7.72 -7.62
N GLN A 58 -3.19 7.47 -8.74
CA GLN A 58 -2.11 6.48 -8.85
C GLN A 58 -0.96 6.76 -7.89
N ARG A 59 -0.62 8.03 -7.65
CA ARG A 59 0.53 8.36 -6.81
C ARG A 59 0.27 8.04 -5.34
N ARG A 60 -0.92 8.33 -4.80
CA ARG A 60 -1.24 8.04 -3.39
C ARG A 60 -1.46 6.55 -3.15
N LEU A 61 -2.08 5.86 -4.11
CA LEU A 61 -2.29 4.41 -4.03
C LEU A 61 -0.97 3.63 -4.03
N ARG A 62 0.04 4.07 -4.80
CA ARG A 62 1.36 3.41 -4.84
C ARG A 62 2.07 3.46 -3.49
N TRP A 63 2.03 4.59 -2.77
CA TRP A 63 2.61 4.68 -1.43
C TRP A 63 1.81 3.89 -0.40
N GLY A 64 0.48 3.87 -0.51
CA GLY A 64 -0.36 3.01 0.32
C GLY A 64 -0.04 1.52 0.14
N ALA A 65 0.14 1.07 -1.11
CA ALA A 65 0.52 -0.31 -1.41
C ALA A 65 1.91 -0.66 -0.87
N VAL A 66 2.89 0.25 -0.99
CA VAL A 66 4.24 0.06 -0.43
C VAL A 66 4.20 -0.02 1.10
N ALA A 67 3.43 0.85 1.77
CA ALA A 67 3.27 0.81 3.21
C ALA A 67 2.59 -0.48 3.70
N LEU A 68 1.56 -0.95 2.98
CA LEU A 68 0.89 -2.22 3.28
C LEU A 68 1.81 -3.42 3.05
N ALA A 69 2.61 -3.42 1.99
CA ALA A 69 3.59 -4.48 1.74
C ALA A 69 4.65 -4.52 2.85
N ALA A 70 5.18 -3.37 3.29
CA ALA A 70 6.12 -3.28 4.39
C ALA A 70 5.52 -3.78 5.72
N ALA A 71 4.27 -3.40 6.01
CA ALA A 71 3.55 -3.88 7.19
C ALA A 71 3.32 -5.39 7.17
N ALA A 72 2.96 -5.96 6.01
CA ALA A 72 2.80 -7.40 5.85
C ALA A 72 4.11 -8.17 6.06
N VAL A 73 5.23 -7.64 5.55
CA VAL A 73 6.56 -8.23 5.79
C VAL A 73 6.93 -8.19 7.27
N LEU A 74 6.73 -7.06 7.95
CA LEU A 74 6.98 -6.94 9.39
C LEU A 74 6.12 -7.92 10.19
N LEU A 75 4.83 -8.05 9.84
CA LEU A 75 3.92 -8.97 10.50
C LEU A 75 4.31 -10.44 10.27
N ALA A 76 4.76 -10.79 9.06
CA ALA A 76 5.30 -12.12 8.77
C ALA A 76 6.58 -12.39 9.57
N VAL A 77 7.53 -11.44 9.62
CA VAL A 77 8.76 -11.57 10.40
C VAL A 77 8.45 -11.78 11.88
N VAL A 78 7.55 -11.00 12.47
CA VAL A 78 7.14 -11.15 13.88
C VAL A 78 6.49 -12.51 14.14
N MET A 79 5.57 -12.93 13.26
CA MET A 79 4.86 -14.22 13.42
C MET A 79 5.79 -15.43 13.24
N PHE A 80 6.77 -15.35 12.34
CA PHE A 80 7.73 -16.44 12.09
C PHE A 80 8.93 -16.42 13.05
N HIS A 81 9.38 -15.26 13.55
CA HIS A 81 10.39 -15.21 14.61
C HIS A 81 9.87 -15.67 15.98
N ALA A 82 8.56 -15.62 16.21
CA ALA A 82 7.93 -16.11 17.44
C ALA A 82 7.92 -17.66 17.56
N ARG A 83 8.44 -18.40 16.57
CA ARG A 83 8.65 -19.84 16.67
C ARG A 83 10.13 -20.20 16.51
N PRO A 84 10.96 -20.02 17.55
CA PRO A 84 12.11 -20.91 17.66
C PRO A 84 11.55 -22.29 18.03
N GLU A 85 11.85 -23.26 17.17
CA GLU A 85 11.84 -24.70 17.45
C GLU A 85 10.51 -25.41 17.68
N ALA A 86 10.07 -26.11 16.64
CA ALA A 86 10.00 -27.57 16.72
C ALA A 86 10.26 -28.14 15.33
N SER A 87 11.47 -27.95 14.79
CA SER A 87 11.95 -28.90 13.77
C SER A 87 12.16 -30.22 14.50
N ALA A 88 11.09 -31.00 14.60
CA ALA A 88 11.14 -32.44 14.81
C ALA A 88 11.73 -33.08 13.55
N LEU A 89 12.99 -32.74 13.24
CA LEU A 89 13.89 -33.66 12.55
C LEU A 89 14.25 -34.73 13.58
N SER A 90 13.29 -35.61 13.84
CA SER A 90 13.55 -36.94 14.39
C SER A 90 14.31 -37.73 13.33
N LEU A 91 15.55 -37.31 13.08
CA LEU A 91 16.59 -38.18 12.57
C LEU A 91 16.76 -39.23 13.65
N THR A 92 16.32 -40.44 13.34
CA THR A 92 16.60 -41.66 14.08
C THR A 92 18.12 -41.83 14.16
N LEU A 93 18.75 -41.13 15.10
CA LEU A 93 20.12 -41.37 15.50
C LEU A 93 20.13 -42.68 16.26
N PRO A 94 20.83 -43.69 15.76
CA PRO A 94 20.86 -44.97 16.42
C PRO A 94 21.64 -44.87 17.73
N ARG A 95 21.16 -45.60 18.73
CA ARG A 95 21.46 -45.51 20.18
C ARG A 95 22.91 -45.88 20.59
N TYR A 96 23.89 -45.77 19.68
CA TYR A 96 25.29 -46.15 19.92
C TYR A 96 26.28 -44.99 19.90
N THR A 97 25.85 -43.74 19.69
CA THR A 97 26.74 -42.56 19.73
C THR A 97 26.89 -41.91 21.11
N ALA A 98 26.43 -42.56 22.17
CA ALA A 98 26.66 -42.09 23.53
C ALA A 98 27.45 -43.10 24.37
N PRO A 99 28.80 -43.18 24.24
CA PRO A 99 29.66 -43.34 25.39
C PRO A 99 29.87 -41.95 26.01
N GLY A 100 29.75 -41.85 27.33
CA GLY A 100 29.72 -40.59 28.07
C GLY A 100 30.81 -39.60 27.67
N LEU A 101 30.45 -38.31 27.72
CA LEU A 101 31.36 -37.17 27.66
C LEU A 101 32.45 -37.35 28.73
N ALA A 102 33.56 -37.98 28.35
CA ALA A 102 34.80 -37.85 29.09
C ALA A 102 35.29 -36.41 28.87
N PRO A 103 35.62 -35.67 29.93
CA PRO A 103 36.09 -34.28 29.80
C PRO A 103 37.35 -34.27 28.93
N ILE A 104 37.42 -33.29 28.02
CA ILE A 104 38.48 -33.13 27.01
C ILE A 104 39.89 -33.18 27.62
N ASP A 105 40.03 -32.77 28.89
CA ASP A 105 41.27 -32.85 29.67
C ASP A 105 41.82 -34.28 29.83
N SER A 106 40.94 -35.29 29.91
CA SER A 106 41.34 -36.70 30.01
C SER A 106 41.87 -37.27 28.68
N LEU A 107 41.42 -36.71 27.55
CA LEU A 107 41.91 -37.07 26.21
C LEU A 107 43.23 -36.36 25.89
N LEU A 108 43.38 -35.10 26.33
CA LEU A 108 44.64 -34.35 26.21
C LEU A 108 45.76 -34.97 27.06
N THR A 109 45.48 -35.35 28.30
CA THR A 109 46.47 -36.03 29.18
C THR A 109 46.88 -37.40 28.63
N ARG A 110 45.96 -38.15 28.00
CA ARG A 110 46.29 -39.42 27.34
C ARG A 110 47.22 -39.23 26.14
N LEU A 111 46.96 -38.23 25.31
CA LEU A 111 47.80 -37.91 24.13
C LEU A 111 49.19 -37.41 24.52
N GLU A 112 49.31 -36.71 25.65
CA GLU A 112 50.59 -36.25 26.19
C GLU A 112 51.43 -37.42 26.75
N GLN A 113 50.77 -38.44 27.33
CA GLN A 113 51.41 -39.69 27.78
C GLN A 113 51.77 -40.64 26.62
N GLU A 114 51.09 -40.56 25.48
CA GLU A 114 51.37 -41.37 24.27
C GLU A 114 52.55 -40.84 23.42
N LYS A 115 53.31 -39.84 23.90
CA LYS A 115 54.62 -39.46 23.34
C LYS A 115 55.83 -40.04 24.11
N PRO A 116 56.06 -41.37 24.17
CA PRO A 116 57.36 -41.91 24.57
C PRO A 116 58.30 -42.23 23.40
N TYR A 117 57.94 -41.94 22.14
CA TYR A 117 58.81 -42.21 20.98
C TYR A 117 58.87 -41.06 19.98
N ALA A 118 59.39 -39.92 20.40
CA ALA A 118 60.26 -39.16 19.51
C ALA A 118 61.64 -39.86 19.52
N ILE A 119 61.82 -40.82 18.61
CA ILE A 119 63.11 -41.48 18.31
C ILE A 119 63.91 -40.50 17.42
N PRO A 120 65.26 -40.43 17.56
CA PRO A 120 66.07 -39.21 17.72
C PRO A 120 66.21 -38.29 16.50
#